data_AF-A0A9X2NW36-F1
#
_entry.id   AF-A0A9X2NW36-F1
#
_cell.length_a   1.000
_cell.length_b   1.000
_cell.length_c   1.000
_cell.angle_alpha   90.00
_cell.angle_beta   90.00
_cell.angle_gamma   90.00
#
_symmetry.space_group_name_H-M   'P 1'
#
loop_
_entity.id
_entity.type
_entity.pdbx_description
1 polymer ?
#
loop_
_entity_poly.entity_id
_entity_poly.type
_entity_poly.pdbx_seq_one_letter_code
_entity_poly.pdbx_strand_id
1 'polypeptide(L)'
;MKTFFTYRVFVTSLLFMLGLSLNAQIKYDSNKRLTIGNTTPYGVYGQTIEGSGMYFKCSGGSKFFQIDVSPAATRLASHLDQVVFYNTQTGKFNSIQVQNVYNYSDARAKMNIQPLDNCLTKLIQLKTYSYKFKDENETAARTFVKGGNANEYGMLAQEVEKVLPELVITDPDGKKLINYIELIPMLLNAVQTLSQEVATLKAK
;
A
#
# COMPACT_ATOMS: atom_id res chain seq x y z
N MET A 1 28.29 -67.80 -15.64
CA MET A 1 28.64 -66.69 -14.71
C MET A 1 28.50 -65.29 -15.35
N LYS A 2 28.82 -65.10 -16.64
CA LYS A 2 28.73 -63.79 -17.32
C LYS A 2 27.30 -63.25 -17.53
N THR A 3 26.31 -64.11 -17.77
CA THR A 3 24.90 -63.73 -18.04
C THR A 3 24.15 -63.16 -16.83
N PHE A 4 24.49 -63.61 -15.63
CA PHE A 4 23.90 -63.10 -14.37
C PHE A 4 24.37 -61.69 -14.05
N PHE A 5 25.60 -61.37 -14.45
CA PHE A 5 26.20 -60.06 -14.26
C PHE A 5 25.55 -59.02 -15.17
N THR A 6 25.36 -59.35 -16.46
CA THR A 6 24.67 -58.47 -17.41
C THR A 6 23.21 -58.22 -17.05
N TYR A 7 22.49 -59.22 -16.54
CA TYR A 7 21.11 -59.03 -16.09
C TYR A 7 21.02 -58.08 -14.88
N ARG A 8 21.91 -58.23 -13.89
CA ARG A 8 21.98 -57.33 -12.73
C ARG A 8 22.29 -55.90 -13.13
N VAL A 9 23.23 -55.70 -14.06
CA VAL A 9 23.60 -54.38 -14.60
C VAL A 9 22.43 -53.74 -15.37
N PHE A 10 21.65 -54.55 -16.09
CA PHE A 10 20.47 -54.07 -16.81
C PHE A 10 19.34 -53.67 -15.84
N VAL A 11 19.09 -54.47 -14.81
CA VAL A 11 18.05 -54.20 -13.80
C VAL A 11 18.42 -52.97 -12.94
N THR A 12 19.68 -52.79 -12.54
CA THR A 12 20.09 -51.56 -11.85
C THR A 12 20.03 -50.33 -12.73
N SER A 13 20.35 -50.45 -14.02
CA SER A 13 20.21 -49.33 -14.97
C SER A 13 18.74 -48.95 -15.20
N LEU A 14 17.84 -49.94 -15.25
CA LEU A 14 16.40 -49.73 -15.36
C LEU A 14 15.81 -49.09 -14.10
N LEU A 15 16.28 -49.49 -12.91
CA LEU A 15 15.92 -48.87 -11.63
C LEU A 15 16.40 -47.42 -11.51
N PHE A 16 17.55 -47.07 -12.10
CA PHE A 16 18.03 -45.69 -12.19
C PHE A 16 17.18 -44.83 -13.15
N MET A 17 16.61 -45.42 -14.21
CA MET A 17 15.71 -44.71 -15.13
C MET A 17 14.28 -44.52 -14.57
N LEU A 18 13.88 -45.33 -13.58
CA LEU A 18 12.58 -45.24 -12.91
C LEU A 18 12.59 -44.34 -11.67
N GLY A 19 13.68 -43.59 -11.44
CA GLY A 19 13.78 -42.57 -10.38
C GLY A 19 12.81 -41.41 -10.63
N LEU A 20 11.57 -41.59 -10.16
CA LEU A 20 10.51 -40.59 -10.18
C LEU A 20 11.00 -39.28 -9.55
N SER A 21 10.64 -38.18 -10.21
CA SER A 21 10.90 -36.79 -9.85
C SER A 21 10.79 -36.51 -8.35
N LEU A 22 11.92 -36.49 -7.66
CA LEU A 22 12.04 -35.95 -6.31
C LEU A 22 11.88 -34.43 -6.39
N ASN A 23 10.71 -33.92 -6.05
CA ASN A 23 10.52 -32.48 -5.86
C ASN A 23 11.16 -32.09 -4.53
N ALA A 24 12.38 -31.55 -4.58
CA ALA A 24 12.95 -30.89 -3.41
C ALA A 24 12.05 -29.71 -3.02
N GLN A 25 11.44 -29.81 -1.83
CA GLN A 25 10.50 -28.83 -1.29
C GLN A 25 11.22 -27.57 -0.81
N ILE A 26 12.54 -27.66 -0.60
CA ILE A 26 13.46 -26.56 -0.30
C ILE A 26 14.67 -26.71 -1.22
N LYS A 27 14.99 -25.70 -2.03
CA LYS A 27 16.18 -25.69 -2.89
C LYS A 27 17.07 -24.51 -2.49
N TYR A 28 18.37 -24.78 -2.39
CA TYR A 28 19.39 -23.73 -2.26
C TYR A 28 20.25 -23.76 -3.52
N ASP A 29 20.15 -22.73 -4.35
CA ASP A 29 20.85 -22.70 -5.65
C ASP A 29 22.30 -22.20 -5.53
N SER A 30 23.08 -22.37 -6.61
CA SER A 30 24.48 -21.90 -6.69
C SER A 30 24.64 -20.37 -6.58
N ASN A 31 23.54 -19.62 -6.66
CA ASN A 31 23.47 -18.19 -6.44
C ASN A 31 23.05 -17.84 -4.99
N LYS A 32 23.11 -18.80 -4.07
CA LYS A 32 22.78 -18.67 -2.64
C LYS A 32 21.32 -18.32 -2.36
N ARG A 33 20.39 -18.70 -3.24
CA ARG A 33 18.96 -18.41 -3.09
C ARG A 33 18.23 -19.63 -2.53
N LEU A 34 17.40 -19.40 -1.50
CA LEU A 34 16.50 -20.40 -0.92
C LEU A 34 15.12 -20.30 -1.61
N THR A 35 14.63 -21.39 -2.21
CA THR A 35 13.27 -21.49 -2.77
C THR A 35 12.48 -22.60 -2.10
N ILE A 36 11.15 -22.46 -2.02
CA ILE A 36 10.24 -23.48 -1.47
C ILE A 36 9.25 -23.94 -2.56
N GLY A 37 9.17 -25.24 -2.83
CA GLY A 37 8.28 -25.88 -3.83
C GLY A 37 8.85 -26.01 -5.25
N ASN A 38 8.00 -26.47 -6.19
CA ASN A 38 8.35 -26.56 -7.63
C ASN A 38 8.13 -25.21 -8.35
N THR A 39 8.70 -24.16 -7.77
CA THR A 39 8.65 -22.82 -8.32
C THR A 39 10.02 -22.48 -8.92
N THR A 40 10.05 -22.07 -10.19
CA THR A 40 11.18 -21.30 -10.71
C THR A 40 11.14 -19.92 -10.05
N PRO A 41 12.26 -19.39 -9.55
CA PRO A 41 12.33 -18.01 -9.09
C PRO A 41 11.71 -17.08 -10.16
N TYR A 42 10.65 -16.34 -9.81
CA TYR A 42 10.09 -15.35 -10.71
C TYR A 42 11.04 -14.16 -10.74
N GLY A 43 11.98 -14.11 -11.68
CA GLY A 43 13.00 -13.05 -11.73
C GLY A 43 13.99 -13.10 -10.55
N VAL A 44 14.33 -11.92 -10.00
CA VAL A 44 15.45 -11.71 -9.06
C VAL A 44 15.02 -11.52 -7.60
N TYR A 45 13.80 -11.90 -7.24
CA TYR A 45 13.31 -11.78 -5.86
C TYR A 45 13.93 -12.86 -4.96
N GLY A 46 14.80 -12.46 -4.03
CA GLY A 46 15.26 -13.30 -2.92
C GLY A 46 14.47 -13.01 -1.65
N GLN A 47 14.06 -14.05 -0.93
CA GLN A 47 13.55 -13.92 0.43
C GLN A 47 14.74 -14.02 1.40
N THR A 48 15.00 -12.95 2.15
CA THR A 48 15.98 -12.96 3.24
C THR A 48 15.22 -12.98 4.56
N ILE A 49 15.54 -13.94 5.43
CA ILE A 49 15.09 -13.97 6.82
C ILE A 49 16.32 -13.61 7.65
N GLU A 50 16.31 -12.44 8.29
CA GLU A 50 17.41 -11.93 9.10
C GLU A 50 16.86 -11.28 10.38
N GLY A 51 17.41 -11.69 11.52
CA GLY A 51 16.89 -11.27 12.83
C GLY A 51 15.43 -11.68 12.98
N SER A 52 14.56 -10.71 13.23
CA SER A 52 13.12 -10.95 13.38
C SER A 52 12.30 -10.56 12.13
N GLY A 53 12.95 -10.13 11.04
CA GLY A 53 12.27 -9.62 9.83
C GLY A 53 12.28 -10.59 8.63
N MET A 54 11.32 -10.38 7.72
CA MET A 54 11.30 -10.99 6.38
C MET A 54 11.45 -9.89 5.32
N TYR A 55 12.39 -10.07 4.39
CA TYR A 55 12.74 -9.09 3.36
C TYR A 55 12.55 -9.67 1.96
N PHE A 56 11.87 -8.91 1.10
CA PHE A 56 11.70 -9.25 -0.31
C PHE A 56 12.49 -8.26 -1.15
N LYS A 57 13.61 -8.69 -1.76
CA LYS A 57 14.54 -7.81 -2.49
C LYS A 57 14.71 -8.23 -3.94
N CYS A 58 14.62 -7.27 -4.85
CA CYS A 58 14.96 -7.41 -6.28
C CYS A 58 16.43 -7.05 -6.54
N SER A 59 17.11 -7.73 -7.45
CA SER A 59 18.48 -7.38 -7.88
C SER A 59 18.45 -6.13 -8.77
N GLY A 60 19.13 -5.05 -8.35
CA GLY A 60 19.44 -3.90 -9.22
C GLY A 60 18.70 -2.58 -8.96
N GLY A 61 17.98 -2.39 -7.84
CA GLY A 61 17.36 -1.10 -7.53
C GLY A 61 16.64 -1.01 -6.18
N SER A 62 16.26 0.22 -5.80
CA SER A 62 15.68 0.65 -4.52
C SER A 62 14.23 0.20 -4.26
N LYS A 63 13.89 -1.09 -4.42
CA LYS A 63 12.52 -1.58 -4.17
C LYS A 63 12.55 -2.78 -3.23
N PHE A 64 12.10 -2.58 -1.99
CA PHE A 64 11.92 -3.65 -1.01
C PHE A 64 10.65 -3.42 -0.18
N PHE A 65 10.03 -4.52 0.24
CA PHE A 65 8.93 -4.58 1.21
C PHE A 65 9.48 -5.16 2.51
N GLN A 66 9.31 -4.45 3.63
CA GLN A 66 9.85 -4.84 4.93
C GLN A 66 8.75 -4.89 5.99
N ILE A 67 8.75 -5.98 6.76
CA ILE A 67 8.06 -6.10 8.04
C ILE A 67 9.13 -6.18 9.13
N ASP A 68 9.22 -5.15 9.96
CA ASP A 68 10.19 -5.04 11.06
C ASP A 68 9.49 -5.31 12.40
N VAL A 69 9.89 -6.36 13.10
CA VAL A 69 9.35 -6.74 14.42
C VAL A 69 10.40 -6.61 15.54
N SER A 70 11.55 -6.00 15.26
CA SER A 70 12.59 -5.71 16.27
C SER A 70 12.16 -4.73 17.38
N PRO A 71 11.27 -3.74 17.14
CA PRO A 71 10.74 -2.87 18.18
C PRO A 71 9.55 -3.53 18.90
N ALA A 72 9.13 -2.96 20.02
CA ALA A 72 7.92 -3.42 20.74
C ALA A 72 6.62 -3.38 19.89
N ALA A 73 6.66 -2.75 18.72
CA ALA A 73 5.58 -2.73 17.75
C ALA A 73 6.11 -3.07 16.35
N THR A 74 5.38 -3.94 15.64
CA THR A 74 5.65 -4.24 14.23
C THR A 74 5.54 -2.98 13.37
N ARG A 75 6.54 -2.74 12.53
CA ARG A 75 6.58 -1.65 11.57
C ARG A 75 6.46 -2.19 10.15
N LEU A 76 5.74 -1.45 9.32
CA LEU A 76 5.63 -1.69 7.89
C LEU A 76 6.31 -0.55 7.14
N ALA A 77 7.26 -0.87 6.26
CA ALA A 77 7.99 0.12 5.48
C ALA A 77 8.02 -0.25 3.99
N SER A 78 8.13 0.79 3.17
CA SER A 78 8.19 0.74 1.71
C SER A 78 9.14 1.85 1.22
N HIS A 79 9.40 1.89 -0.08
CA HIS A 79 10.21 2.93 -0.72
C HIS A 79 9.41 4.22 -0.92
N LEU A 80 10.10 5.38 -1.04
CA LEU A 80 9.51 6.72 -1.21
C LEU A 80 8.56 7.13 -0.07
N ASP A 81 8.77 6.61 1.14
CA ASP A 81 7.96 6.92 2.34
C ASP A 81 6.46 6.62 2.19
N GLN A 82 6.06 5.76 1.24
CA GLN A 82 4.67 5.42 0.96
C GLN A 82 4.42 3.92 0.86
N VAL A 83 3.40 3.44 1.58
CA VAL A 83 2.81 2.12 1.40
C VAL A 83 1.53 2.27 0.57
N VAL A 84 1.54 1.79 -0.66
CA VAL A 84 0.42 1.93 -1.60
C VAL A 84 -0.43 0.66 -1.62
N PHE A 85 -1.71 0.77 -1.23
CA PHE A 85 -2.67 -0.33 -1.26
C PHE A 85 -3.47 -0.30 -2.58
N TYR A 86 -2.83 -0.65 -3.68
CA TYR A 86 -3.43 -0.67 -5.03
C TYR A 86 -3.37 -2.07 -5.66
N ASN A 87 -4.50 -2.54 -6.17
CA ASN A 87 -4.59 -3.79 -6.90
C ASN A 87 -4.47 -3.52 -8.41
N THR A 88 -3.30 -3.81 -8.97
CA THR A 88 -3.01 -3.59 -10.40
C THR A 88 -3.87 -4.46 -11.33
N GLN A 89 -4.32 -5.65 -10.89
CA GLN A 89 -5.13 -6.53 -11.73
C GLN A 89 -6.55 -5.98 -11.93
N THR A 90 -7.09 -5.34 -10.90
CA THR A 90 -8.46 -4.79 -10.94
C THR A 90 -8.50 -3.27 -11.11
N GLY A 91 -7.33 -2.61 -11.12
CA GLY A 91 -7.21 -1.18 -11.29
C GLY A 91 -7.68 -0.34 -10.09
N LYS A 92 -7.77 -0.92 -8.88
CA LYS A 92 -8.48 -0.32 -7.73
C LYS A 92 -7.59 -0.08 -6.51
N PHE A 93 -7.82 1.04 -5.82
CA PHE A 93 -7.31 1.24 -4.46
C PHE A 93 -8.17 0.45 -3.46
N ASN A 94 -7.54 -0.11 -2.43
CA ASN A 94 -8.23 -0.85 -1.37
C ASN A 94 -8.71 0.09 -0.26
N SER A 95 -9.83 -0.26 0.37
CA SER A 95 -10.25 0.33 1.63
C SER A 95 -9.47 -0.28 2.81
N ILE A 96 -9.14 0.54 3.80
CA ILE A 96 -8.46 0.11 5.02
C ILE A 96 -9.46 0.18 6.19
N GLN A 97 -9.65 -0.94 6.90
CA GLN A 97 -10.44 -1.00 8.13
C GLN A 97 -9.50 -1.06 9.32
N VAL A 98 -9.53 -0.04 10.17
CA VAL A 98 -8.71 0.09 11.37
C VAL A 98 -9.55 0.73 12.48
N GLN A 99 -9.24 0.41 13.73
CA GLN A 99 -9.93 0.99 14.87
C GLN A 99 -9.53 2.46 15.08
N ASN A 100 -8.22 2.76 15.04
CA ASN A 100 -7.67 4.10 15.24
C ASN A 100 -6.47 4.33 14.31
N VAL A 101 -6.29 5.58 13.87
CA VAL A 101 -5.08 6.04 13.17
C VAL A 101 -4.49 7.20 13.95
N TYR A 102 -3.25 7.04 14.42
CA TYR A 102 -2.52 8.08 15.13
C TYR A 102 -1.48 8.70 14.19
N ASN A 103 -1.56 10.02 14.00
CA ASN A 103 -0.61 10.77 13.18
C ASN A 103 0.54 11.29 14.05
N TYR A 104 1.78 11.13 13.60
CA TYR A 104 2.95 11.64 14.31
C TYR A 104 2.94 13.18 14.31
N SER A 105 2.83 13.79 15.50
CA SER A 105 2.63 15.25 15.65
C SER A 105 3.47 15.85 16.79
N ASP A 106 4.59 15.23 17.15
CA ASP A 106 5.50 15.76 18.16
C ASP A 106 6.11 17.10 17.70
N ALA A 107 6.21 18.08 18.59
CA ALA A 107 6.78 19.39 18.26
C ALA A 107 8.24 19.28 17.78
N ARG A 108 9.00 18.29 18.27
CA ARG A 108 10.40 18.04 17.86
C ARG A 108 10.52 17.54 16.42
N ALA A 109 9.43 17.04 15.85
CA ALA A 109 9.38 16.57 14.47
C ALA A 109 9.01 17.67 13.48
N LYS A 110 8.74 18.90 13.96
CA LYS A 110 8.24 20.01 13.15
C LYS A 110 9.18 21.20 13.25
N MET A 111 9.29 21.95 12.15
CA MET A 111 10.04 23.20 12.08
C MET A 111 9.19 24.25 11.35
N ASN A 112 9.55 25.53 11.49
CA ASN A 112 8.86 26.66 10.85
C ASN A 112 7.34 26.72 11.16
N ILE A 113 6.98 26.52 12.42
CA ILE A 113 5.58 26.49 12.88
C ILE A 113 4.99 27.90 12.79
N GLN A 114 3.91 28.06 12.02
CA GLN A 114 3.14 29.30 11.87
C GLN A 114 1.65 29.03 12.12
N PRO A 115 0.91 29.98 12.72
CA PRO A 115 -0.55 29.87 12.80
C PRO A 115 -1.18 29.78 11.40
N LEU A 116 -2.27 29.02 11.29
CA LEU A 116 -3.09 29.02 10.08
C LEU A 116 -3.89 30.31 10.00
N ASP A 117 -3.95 30.89 8.80
CA ASP A 117 -4.72 32.09 8.49
C ASP A 117 -5.42 31.95 7.13
N ASN A 118 -6.50 32.70 6.94
CA ASN A 118 -7.29 32.75 5.70
C ASN A 118 -7.84 31.39 5.23
N CYS A 119 -7.99 30.40 6.12
CA CYS A 119 -8.51 29.08 5.74
C CYS A 119 -9.95 29.17 5.21
N LEU A 120 -10.80 29.98 5.85
CA LEU A 120 -12.19 30.17 5.43
C LEU A 120 -12.27 30.58 3.96
N THR A 121 -11.54 31.63 3.57
CA THR A 121 -11.52 32.16 2.19
C THR A 121 -11.06 31.13 1.16
N LYS A 122 -10.13 30.23 1.52
CA LYS A 122 -9.69 29.14 0.64
C LYS A 122 -10.74 28.04 0.54
N LEU A 123 -11.29 27.61 1.68
CA LEU A 123 -12.23 26.50 1.75
C LEU A 123 -13.55 26.78 1.02
N ILE A 124 -14.07 28.02 1.06
CA ILE A 124 -15.30 28.39 0.34
C ILE A 124 -15.17 28.32 -1.19
N GLN A 125 -13.95 28.27 -1.74
CA GLN A 125 -13.72 28.13 -3.17
C GLN A 125 -13.78 26.66 -3.64
N LEU A 126 -13.71 25.71 -2.70
CA LEU A 126 -13.75 24.28 -3.01
C LEU A 126 -15.17 23.83 -3.31
N LYS A 127 -15.29 22.89 -4.25
CA LYS A 127 -16.57 22.26 -4.59
C LYS A 127 -16.62 20.84 -4.08
N THR A 128 -17.79 20.45 -3.59
CA THR A 128 -18.07 19.10 -3.12
C THR A 128 -19.07 18.41 -4.06
N TYR A 129 -18.95 17.09 -4.15
CA TYR A 129 -19.67 16.27 -5.11
C TYR A 129 -20.18 14.99 -4.45
N SER A 130 -21.32 14.50 -4.93
CA SER A 130 -21.74 13.11 -4.74
C SER A 130 -21.37 12.32 -5.99
N TYR A 131 -20.71 11.18 -5.84
CA TYR A 131 -20.25 10.38 -6.97
C TYR A 131 -20.30 8.88 -6.70
N LYS A 132 -20.11 8.10 -7.75
CA LYS A 132 -19.79 6.67 -7.68
C LYS A 132 -18.48 6.45 -8.44
N PHE A 133 -17.60 5.62 -7.91
CA PHE A 133 -16.47 5.14 -8.71
C PHE A 133 -17.00 4.35 -9.91
N LYS A 134 -16.32 4.49 -11.05
CA LYS A 134 -16.58 3.64 -12.22
C LYS A 134 -16.22 2.21 -11.82
N ASP A 135 -17.22 1.36 -11.66
CA ASP A 135 -17.01 -0.06 -11.40
C ASP A 135 -17.10 -0.79 -12.74
N GLU A 136 -16.02 -1.43 -13.19
CA GLU A 136 -16.04 -2.21 -14.45
C GLU A 136 -16.77 -3.56 -14.29
N ASN A 137 -17.09 -3.97 -13.05
CA ASN A 137 -17.79 -5.22 -12.76
C ASN A 137 -18.85 -5.03 -11.66
N GLU A 138 -20.05 -4.54 -12.03
CA GLU A 138 -21.24 -4.58 -11.16
C GLU A 138 -21.58 -6.00 -10.67
N THR A 139 -21.11 -7.03 -11.37
CA THR A 139 -21.41 -8.45 -11.13
C THR A 139 -20.53 -9.12 -10.08
N ALA A 140 -19.43 -8.49 -9.65
CA ALA A 140 -18.65 -8.99 -8.52
C ALA A 140 -19.42 -8.64 -7.24
N ALA A 141 -20.16 -9.61 -6.70
CA ALA A 141 -20.89 -9.46 -5.44
C ALA A 141 -20.00 -8.75 -4.42
N ARG A 142 -20.36 -7.51 -4.07
CA ARG A 142 -19.64 -6.74 -3.06
C ARG A 142 -19.80 -7.47 -1.74
N THR A 143 -18.75 -8.16 -1.29
CA THR A 143 -18.74 -8.84 0.01
C THR A 143 -18.93 -7.83 1.15
N PHE A 144 -18.53 -6.58 0.92
CA PHE A 144 -18.78 -5.45 1.81
C PHE A 144 -19.98 -4.65 1.32
N VAL A 145 -21.05 -4.64 2.12
CA VAL A 145 -22.27 -3.89 1.80
C VAL A 145 -22.16 -2.48 2.38
N LYS A 146 -22.20 -1.49 1.51
CA LYS A 146 -22.33 -0.08 1.90
C LYS A 146 -23.81 0.24 2.11
N GLY A 147 -24.14 0.93 3.20
CA GLY A 147 -25.50 1.41 3.43
C GLY A 147 -25.95 2.48 2.42
N GLY A 148 -27.26 2.67 2.29
CA GLY A 148 -27.86 3.70 1.42
C GLY A 148 -27.74 3.42 -0.08
N ASN A 149 -27.67 4.46 -0.90
CA ASN A 149 -27.60 4.38 -2.37
C ASN A 149 -26.18 4.13 -2.93
N ALA A 150 -25.26 3.70 -2.05
CA ALA A 150 -23.83 3.50 -2.30
C ALA A 150 -23.04 4.75 -2.78
N ASN A 151 -23.67 5.92 -2.89
CA ASN A 151 -22.97 7.15 -3.28
C ASN A 151 -21.88 7.51 -2.27
N GLU A 152 -20.78 8.03 -2.80
CA GLU A 152 -19.71 8.65 -2.04
C GLU A 152 -19.81 10.16 -2.12
N TYR A 153 -19.13 10.83 -1.18
CA TYR A 153 -19.05 12.28 -1.12
C TYR A 153 -17.60 12.69 -1.00
N GLY A 154 -17.21 13.73 -1.72
CA GLY A 154 -15.83 14.21 -1.72
C GLY A 154 -15.65 15.38 -2.67
N MET A 155 -14.42 15.55 -3.14
CA MET A 155 -14.00 16.62 -4.04
C MET A 155 -13.23 16.05 -5.23
N LEU A 156 -13.13 16.84 -6.30
CA LEU A 156 -12.29 16.50 -7.45
C LEU A 156 -10.86 17.02 -7.21
N ALA A 157 -9.87 16.13 -7.25
CA ALA A 157 -8.48 16.48 -6.95
C ALA A 157 -7.93 17.59 -7.86
N GLN A 158 -8.35 17.63 -9.12
CA GLN A 158 -7.96 18.66 -10.10
C GLN A 158 -8.49 20.05 -9.75
N GLU A 159 -9.65 20.15 -9.09
CA GLU A 159 -10.18 21.43 -8.63
C GLU A 159 -9.54 21.84 -7.30
N VAL A 160 -9.32 20.88 -6.39
CA VAL A 160 -8.59 21.12 -5.14
C VAL A 160 -7.18 21.64 -5.43
N GLU A 161 -6.46 21.03 -6.37
CA GLU A 161 -5.09 21.39 -6.73
C GLU A 161 -4.95 22.87 -7.18
N LYS A 162 -6.01 23.47 -7.75
CA LYS A 162 -5.99 24.88 -8.16
C LYS A 162 -6.05 25.85 -6.97
N VAL A 163 -6.59 25.42 -5.84
CA VAL A 163 -6.83 26.25 -4.64
C VAL A 163 -5.84 25.90 -3.52
N LEU A 164 -5.60 24.60 -3.32
CA LEU A 164 -4.78 23.99 -2.27
C LEU A 164 -3.89 22.89 -2.91
N PRO A 165 -2.89 23.27 -3.73
CA PRO A 165 -2.00 22.31 -4.40
C PRO A 165 -1.27 21.39 -3.42
N GLU A 166 -0.97 21.86 -2.20
CA GLU A 166 -0.31 21.11 -1.14
C GLU A 166 -1.10 19.88 -0.66
N LEU A 167 -2.41 19.86 -0.87
CA LEU A 167 -3.28 18.75 -0.48
C LEU A 167 -3.37 17.66 -1.55
N VAL A 168 -2.76 17.87 -2.72
CA VAL A 168 -2.90 16.95 -3.85
C VAL A 168 -1.55 16.36 -4.23
N ILE A 169 -1.50 15.04 -4.27
CA ILE A 169 -0.38 14.31 -4.85
C ILE A 169 -0.80 13.69 -6.18
N THR A 170 0.13 13.60 -7.12
CA THR A 170 -0.05 12.82 -8.36
C THR A 170 0.91 11.64 -8.30
N ASP A 171 0.37 10.43 -8.38
CA ASP A 171 1.18 9.20 -8.35
C ASP A 171 1.93 8.99 -9.69
N PRO A 172 2.89 8.05 -9.75
CA PRO A 172 3.64 7.77 -10.97
C PRO A 172 2.79 7.30 -12.16
N ASP A 173 1.56 6.82 -11.93
CA ASP A 173 0.61 6.42 -12.95
C ASP A 173 -0.31 7.59 -13.38
N GLY A 174 -0.10 8.80 -12.86
CA GLY A 174 -0.88 10.00 -13.15
C GLY A 174 -2.20 10.12 -12.37
N LYS A 175 -2.47 9.25 -11.38
CA LYS A 175 -3.67 9.34 -10.53
C LYS A 175 -3.46 10.43 -9.48
N LYS A 176 -4.47 11.29 -9.29
CA LYS A 176 -4.44 12.34 -8.28
C LYS A 176 -5.15 11.90 -7.01
N LEU A 177 -4.54 12.15 -5.85
CA LEU A 177 -5.06 11.81 -4.52
C LEU A 177 -5.13 13.07 -3.66
N ILE A 178 -6.14 13.16 -2.80
CA ILE A 178 -6.33 14.28 -1.86
C ILE A 178 -5.97 13.83 -0.45
N ASN A 179 -5.16 14.63 0.26
CA ASN A 179 -4.96 14.50 1.69
C ASN A 179 -6.11 15.15 2.47
N TYR A 180 -7.19 14.40 2.68
CA TYR A 180 -8.35 14.90 3.45
C TYR A 180 -8.04 15.15 4.93
N ILE A 181 -6.98 14.56 5.50
CA ILE A 181 -6.63 14.73 6.92
C ILE A 181 -6.17 16.17 7.19
N GLU A 182 -5.42 16.77 6.28
CA GLU A 182 -4.95 18.16 6.41
C GLU A 182 -6.07 19.21 6.31
N LEU A 183 -7.26 18.84 5.79
CA LEU A 183 -8.43 19.74 5.81
C LEU A 183 -9.00 19.92 7.22
N ILE A 184 -8.80 18.96 8.14
CA ILE A 184 -9.36 19.02 9.49
C ILE A 184 -8.89 20.27 10.26
N PRO A 185 -7.57 20.54 10.40
CA PRO A 185 -7.11 21.76 11.07
C PRO A 185 -7.51 23.05 10.32
N MET A 186 -7.62 23.02 8.99
CA MET A 186 -8.11 24.18 8.22
C MET A 186 -9.59 24.48 8.49
N LEU A 187 -10.42 23.44 8.57
CA LEU A 187 -11.84 23.54 8.92
C LEU A 187 -12.00 24.08 10.34
N LEU A 188 -11.19 23.62 11.29
CA LEU A 188 -11.17 24.16 12.66
C LEU A 188 -10.85 25.65 12.66
N ASN A 189 -9.81 26.08 11.94
CA ASN A 189 -9.47 27.50 11.81
C ASN A 189 -10.64 28.30 11.20
N ALA A 190 -11.27 27.80 10.14
CA ALA A 190 -12.42 28.47 9.53
C ALA A 190 -13.62 28.59 10.48
N VAL A 191 -13.92 27.56 11.30
CA VAL A 191 -14.97 27.62 12.32
C VAL A 191 -14.64 28.65 13.40
N GLN A 192 -13.38 28.74 13.82
CA GLN A 192 -12.94 29.78 14.78
C GLN A 192 -13.11 31.18 14.20
N THR A 193 -12.71 31.40 12.95
CA THR A 193 -12.91 32.68 12.23
C THR A 193 -14.39 33.04 12.16
N LEU A 194 -15.24 32.13 11.68
CA LEU A 194 -16.69 32.35 11.60
C LEU A 194 -17.30 32.66 12.97
N SER A 195 -16.85 31.98 14.04
CA SER A 195 -17.34 32.25 15.39
C SER A 195 -16.98 33.66 15.86
N GLN A 196 -15.79 34.16 15.51
CA GLN A 196 -15.35 35.52 15.85
C GLN A 196 -16.14 36.58 15.07
N GLU A 197 -16.37 36.35 13.77
CA GLU A 197 -17.19 37.23 12.94
C GLU A 197 -18.62 37.32 13.47
N VAL A 198 -19.24 36.19 13.81
CA VAL A 198 -20.59 36.16 14.40
C VAL A 198 -20.64 36.90 15.74
N ALA A 199 -19.64 36.73 16.61
CA ALA A 199 -19.57 37.46 17.87
C ALA A 199 -19.48 38.97 17.65
N THR A 200 -18.68 39.39 16.67
CA THR A 200 -18.52 40.80 16.30
C THR A 200 -19.81 41.39 15.75
N LEU A 201 -20.54 40.64 14.90
CA LEU A 201 -21.82 41.08 14.35
C LEU A 201 -22.92 41.18 15.40
N LYS A 202 -22.92 40.30 16.41
CA LYS A 202 -23.90 40.34 17.52
C LYS A 202 -23.64 41.43 18.55
N ALA A 203 -22.42 41.98 18.58
CA ALA A 203 -22.04 43.08 19.46
C ALA A 203 -22.36 44.47 18.87
N LYS A 204 -22.84 44.52 17.62
CA LYS A 204 -23.37 45.72 16.97
C LYS A 204 -24.88 45.80 17.18
#